data_AF-A0AA97EGM6-F1
#
_entry.id   AF-A0AA97EGM6-F1
#
_cell.length_a   1.000
_cell.length_b   1.000
_cell.length_c   1.000
_cell.angle_alpha   90.00
_cell.angle_beta   90.00
_cell.angle_gamma   90.00
#
_symmetry.space_group_name_H-M   'P 1'
#
loop_
_entity.id
_entity.type
_entity.pdbx_description
1 polymer ?
#
loop_
_entity_poly.entity_id
_entity_poly.type
_entity_poly.pdbx_seq_one_letter_code
_entity_poly.pdbx_strand_id
1 'polypeptide(L)'
;MLSSDALTLCIAIDRLTQADSNHYAIWVLESPFPGGYAHHDRIWDDQMAQIWDSWQQFFSLRGLPQVPHVPSAYVPQFQLDDLLDRVAPTAETGSKTGRLMQGLGVSLWEWLFDGPIRQTLERSLGIAIGQNRPLTLRLEVRPPELISLPWEIMQPQPGRPALAMGPQVLFSRTASAVDPLPPAELDTSLRILLVLGQDDPGATEGAGNVLQLPQEAEALKQLLELSASRLSYQGAGPVVCQVQTLLEPDAKTLLKALETGYFNVFFYAGHGVPAPDGGMLFLRQGGSLSGTELAQGLAHNGIRLAVFNTCWGAQPDLQHQQVIPRSSLAEVLLHHGVPAVLAMRDSIADHEALSFIQVLARGLAERQPVAQAVALARQHLLTAYRFNHAAWTLPVLYQHPNFEGHLLREATLAVTQLPGQDLDTTNAVVRCLNTPDRLWRLYDGYLRVGRLPDNDLVIVEPWVSLQHAEIFCRNQFENGVQTTGYYLRDMSRYGSYYYDGRTWHHVHRAEVPLALGTAIQFGSRDGELMEFTLEGNPRSAPPR
;
A
#
# COMPACT_ATOMS: atom_id res chain seq x y z
N MET A 1 -26.36 -12.05 7.12
CA MET A 1 -25.36 -11.64 8.13
C MET A 1 -24.02 -12.11 7.63
N LEU A 2 -23.32 -11.23 6.91
CA LEU A 2 -21.99 -11.50 6.37
C LEU A 2 -21.02 -11.39 7.55
N SER A 3 -20.35 -12.47 7.93
CA SER A 3 -19.30 -12.40 8.94
C SER A 3 -18.18 -11.52 8.39
N SER A 4 -17.89 -10.38 9.01
CA SER A 4 -16.61 -9.72 8.80
C SER A 4 -15.55 -10.70 9.30
N ASP A 5 -14.75 -11.26 8.40
CA ASP A 5 -13.78 -12.28 8.78
C ASP A 5 -12.67 -11.67 9.66
N ALA A 6 -12.42 -10.36 9.57
CA ALA A 6 -11.38 -9.68 10.35
C ALA A 6 -11.74 -9.51 11.84
N LEU A 7 -10.79 -9.81 12.73
CA LEU A 7 -10.89 -9.52 14.16
C LEU A 7 -10.57 -8.04 14.39
N THR A 8 -11.59 -7.19 14.45
CA THR A 8 -11.42 -5.73 14.53
C THR A 8 -11.75 -5.17 15.90
N LEU A 9 -10.82 -4.40 16.48
CA LEU A 9 -11.03 -3.55 17.64
C LEU A 9 -10.96 -2.08 17.17
N CYS A 10 -12.05 -1.34 17.29
CA CYS A 10 -12.12 0.09 16.94
C CYS A 10 -12.30 0.92 18.21
N ILE A 11 -11.38 1.86 18.45
CA ILE A 11 -11.38 2.75 19.61
C ILE A 11 -11.48 4.19 19.12
N ALA A 12 -12.37 4.99 19.71
CA ALA A 12 -12.51 6.41 19.42
C ALA A 12 -12.16 7.26 20.62
N ILE A 13 -11.45 8.37 20.37
CA ILE A 13 -11.18 9.43 21.34
C ILE A 13 -12.05 10.62 20.94
N ASP A 14 -12.74 11.21 21.92
CA ASP A 14 -13.53 12.43 21.75
C ASP A 14 -13.35 13.38 22.94
N ARG A 15 -13.61 14.67 22.76
CA ARG A 15 -13.53 15.64 23.85
C ARG A 15 -14.85 15.66 24.63
N LEU A 16 -14.75 15.69 25.96
CA LEU A 16 -15.91 15.90 26.82
C LEU A 16 -16.34 17.38 26.77
N THR A 17 -17.35 17.69 25.95
CA THR A 17 -17.78 19.07 25.66
C THR A 17 -18.37 19.83 26.86
N GLN A 18 -18.75 19.13 27.93
CA GLN A 18 -19.30 19.72 29.17
C GLN A 18 -18.26 19.82 30.31
N ALA A 19 -17.01 19.40 30.06
CA ALA A 19 -15.92 19.42 31.03
C ALA A 19 -14.81 20.41 30.59
N ASP A 20 -13.72 20.47 31.36
CA ASP A 20 -12.55 21.26 31.00
C ASP A 20 -11.90 20.73 29.71
N SER A 21 -11.17 21.60 28.99
CA SER A 21 -10.64 21.29 27.65
C SER A 21 -9.65 20.12 27.60
N ASN A 22 -9.14 19.68 28.76
CA ASN A 22 -8.24 18.53 28.91
C ASN A 22 -8.96 17.21 29.26
N HIS A 23 -10.29 17.17 29.25
CA HIS A 23 -11.08 15.97 29.51
C HIS A 23 -11.52 15.30 28.21
N TYR A 24 -11.26 14.01 28.12
CA TYR A 24 -11.51 13.18 26.94
C TYR A 24 -12.28 11.92 27.31
N ALA A 25 -13.14 11.47 26.41
CA ALA A 25 -13.85 10.21 26.49
C ALA A 25 -13.27 9.23 25.48
N ILE A 26 -12.98 8.00 25.94
CA ILE A 26 -12.48 6.91 25.12
C ILE A 26 -13.58 5.86 24.99
N TRP A 27 -13.96 5.52 23.77
CA TRP A 27 -15.04 4.59 23.44
C TRP A 27 -14.52 3.40 22.65
N VAL A 28 -14.99 2.20 22.95
CA VAL A 28 -14.87 1.04 22.06
C VAL A 28 -16.08 0.99 21.15
N LEU A 29 -15.86 1.24 19.86
CA LEU A 29 -16.91 1.26 18.83
C LEU A 29 -17.16 -0.12 18.21
N GLU A 30 -16.13 -0.98 18.20
CA GLU A 30 -16.18 -2.34 17.66
C GLU A 30 -15.20 -3.20 18.44
N SER A 31 -15.57 -4.45 18.73
CA SER A 31 -14.68 -5.40 19.40
C SER A 31 -14.98 -6.82 18.93
N PRO A 32 -13.96 -7.69 18.72
CA PRO A 32 -14.19 -9.11 18.51
C PRO A 32 -14.73 -9.80 19.78
N PHE A 33 -14.60 -9.16 20.94
CA PHE A 33 -15.17 -9.62 22.19
C PHE A 33 -16.59 -9.03 22.34
N PRO A 34 -17.67 -9.85 22.35
CA PRO A 34 -19.05 -9.35 22.35
C PRO A 34 -19.41 -8.43 23.52
N GLY A 35 -18.73 -8.55 24.66
CA GLY A 35 -18.89 -7.66 25.83
C GLY A 35 -17.86 -6.54 25.90
N GLY A 36 -17.18 -6.23 24.79
CA GLY A 36 -16.05 -5.29 24.73
C GLY A 36 -16.44 -3.82 24.56
N TYR A 37 -17.72 -3.51 24.36
CA TYR A 37 -18.19 -2.14 24.33
C TYR A 37 -17.95 -1.48 25.69
N ALA A 38 -17.07 -0.49 25.70
CA ALA A 38 -16.58 0.15 26.90
C ALA A 38 -16.43 1.65 26.68
N HIS A 39 -16.55 2.37 27.79
CA HIS A 39 -16.35 3.81 27.89
C HIS A 39 -15.42 4.09 29.05
N HIS A 40 -14.48 5.02 28.89
CA HIS A 40 -13.61 5.46 29.96
C HIS A 40 -13.19 6.92 29.77
N ASP A 41 -13.37 7.72 30.81
CA ASP A 41 -12.97 9.13 30.81
C ASP A 41 -11.52 9.28 31.24
N ARG A 42 -10.77 10.11 30.52
CA ARG A 42 -9.36 10.37 30.77
C ARG A 42 -9.07 11.86 30.75
N ILE A 43 -8.19 12.26 31.66
CA ILE A 43 -7.65 13.62 31.73
C ILE A 43 -6.30 13.63 31.01
N TRP A 44 -6.07 14.63 30.18
CA TRP A 44 -4.76 14.98 29.65
C TRP A 44 -4.07 15.90 30.66
N ASP A 45 -3.16 15.34 31.45
CA ASP A 45 -2.51 16.06 32.55
C ASP A 45 -1.29 16.88 32.10
N ASP A 46 -0.79 17.73 32.99
CA ASP A 46 0.36 18.60 32.73
C ASP A 46 1.63 17.79 32.41
N GLN A 47 1.78 16.61 32.99
CA GLN A 47 2.91 15.73 32.73
C GLN A 47 2.89 15.24 31.28
N MET A 48 1.73 14.79 30.80
CA MET A 48 1.55 14.35 29.42
C MET A 48 1.77 15.52 28.44
N ALA A 49 1.27 16.72 28.77
CA ALA A 49 1.53 17.93 27.99
C ALA A 49 3.05 18.24 27.90
N GLN A 50 3.79 18.17 29.01
CA GLN A 50 5.24 18.44 29.03
C GLN A 50 6.07 17.42 28.23
N ILE A 51 5.73 16.14 28.32
CA ILE A 51 6.41 15.09 27.54
C ILE A 51 6.16 15.30 26.04
N TRP A 52 4.92 15.67 25.68
CA TRP A 52 4.57 15.98 24.31
C TRP A 52 5.32 17.21 23.79
N ASP A 53 5.34 18.32 24.52
CA ASP A 53 6.07 19.53 24.17
C ASP A 53 7.57 19.23 23.96
N SER A 54 8.15 18.44 24.87
CA SER A 54 9.54 17.98 24.75
C SER A 54 9.75 17.14 23.50
N TRP A 55 8.83 16.22 23.20
CA TRP A 55 8.90 15.41 21.98
C TRP A 55 8.88 16.30 20.72
N GLN A 56 8.01 17.29 20.67
CA GLN A 56 7.93 18.22 19.55
C GLN A 56 9.25 18.98 19.35
N GLN A 57 9.90 19.43 20.43
CA GLN A 57 11.18 20.14 20.32
C GLN A 57 12.31 19.28 19.73
N PHE A 58 12.30 17.96 19.94
CA PHE A 58 13.35 17.06 19.46
C PHE A 58 13.04 16.38 18.12
N PHE A 59 11.76 16.18 17.79
CA PHE A 59 11.36 15.33 16.68
C PHE A 59 10.37 15.98 15.71
N SER A 60 9.84 17.17 16.01
CA SER A 60 9.04 17.95 15.06
C SER A 60 9.93 18.96 14.36
N LEU A 61 9.75 19.08 13.04
CA LEU A 61 10.43 20.10 12.24
C LEU A 61 9.62 21.41 12.18
N ARG A 62 8.40 21.45 12.74
CA ARG A 62 7.56 22.66 12.77
C ARG A 62 8.21 23.74 13.64
N GLY A 63 8.53 24.88 13.02
CA GLY A 63 9.08 26.07 13.70
C GLY A 63 10.56 26.34 13.41
N LEU A 64 11.27 25.40 12.76
CA LEU A 64 12.59 25.66 12.20
C LEU A 64 12.44 26.29 10.81
N PRO A 65 13.32 27.22 10.39
CA PRO A 65 13.33 27.71 9.02
C PRO A 65 13.47 26.52 8.05
N GLN A 66 12.71 26.52 6.95
CA GLN A 66 12.87 25.54 5.88
C GLN A 66 14.25 25.72 5.25
N VAL A 67 15.23 24.94 5.71
CA VAL A 67 16.55 24.84 5.10
C VAL A 67 16.55 23.60 4.21
N PRO A 68 17.01 23.68 2.95
CA PRO A 68 17.11 22.50 2.10
C PRO A 68 18.11 21.54 2.75
N HIS A 69 17.65 20.33 3.07
CA HIS A 69 18.45 19.25 3.65
C HIS A 69 19.06 19.58 5.02
N VAL A 70 18.27 19.45 6.08
CA VAL A 70 18.82 19.23 7.42
C VAL A 70 18.97 17.71 7.60
N PRO A 71 20.19 17.17 7.75
CA PRO A 71 20.35 15.80 8.23
C PRO A 71 19.63 15.68 9.58
N SER A 72 18.95 14.56 9.83
CA SER A 72 18.25 14.21 11.09
C SER A 72 19.12 14.26 12.37
N ALA A 73 20.32 14.84 12.30
CA ALA A 73 21.34 14.93 13.34
C ALA A 73 21.44 16.31 14.04
N TYR A 74 20.63 17.33 13.67
CA TYR A 74 20.67 18.60 14.40
C TYR A 74 19.85 18.52 15.69
N VAL A 75 20.55 18.39 16.83
CA VAL A 75 19.97 18.24 18.17
C VAL A 75 20.29 19.49 19.01
N PRO A 76 19.31 20.34 19.34
CA PRO A 76 19.49 21.38 20.35
C PRO A 76 19.58 20.76 21.76
N GLN A 77 20.47 21.28 22.60
CA GLN A 77 20.75 20.78 23.94
C GLN A 77 20.08 21.68 24.99
N PHE A 78 18.97 21.24 25.60
CA PHE A 78 18.41 21.86 26.82
C PHE A 78 17.85 20.82 27.82
N GLN A 79 17.72 21.26 29.08
CA GLN A 79 17.58 20.46 30.31
C GLN A 79 16.29 19.60 30.35
N LEU A 80 16.46 18.28 30.22
CA LEU A 80 15.41 17.25 30.22
C LEU A 80 15.61 16.18 31.32
N ASP A 81 16.63 16.35 32.18
CA ASP A 81 17.12 15.26 33.02
C ASP A 81 16.14 14.88 34.16
N ASP A 82 15.34 15.82 34.68
CA ASP A 82 14.43 15.59 35.82
C ASP A 82 13.10 14.90 35.45
N LEU A 83 12.66 14.99 34.18
CA LEU A 83 11.44 14.36 33.67
C LEU A 83 11.66 12.91 33.20
N LEU A 84 12.83 12.62 32.62
CA LEU A 84 13.17 11.29 32.09
C LEU A 84 13.33 10.25 33.20
N ASP A 85 13.82 10.65 34.36
CA ASP A 85 14.04 9.76 35.51
C ASP A 85 12.73 9.32 36.18
N ARG A 86 11.60 10.02 35.92
CA ARG A 86 10.27 9.65 36.44
C ARG A 86 9.47 8.74 35.52
N VAL A 87 9.67 8.85 34.21
CA VAL A 87 8.90 8.12 33.18
C VAL A 87 9.60 6.81 32.76
N ALA A 88 10.93 6.72 32.91
CA ALA A 88 11.69 5.50 32.60
C ALA A 88 12.92 5.32 33.53
N PRO A 89 12.71 5.08 34.85
CA PRO A 89 13.78 5.04 35.85
C PRO A 89 14.84 3.93 35.63
N THR A 90 14.54 2.90 34.82
CA THR A 90 15.43 1.75 34.59
C THR A 90 16.27 1.84 33.31
N ALA A 91 16.19 2.93 32.55
CA ALA A 91 16.93 3.10 31.30
C ALA A 91 18.28 3.81 31.52
N GLU A 92 19.15 3.27 32.37
CA GLU A 92 20.45 3.87 32.74
C GLU A 92 21.46 3.96 31.57
N THR A 93 21.17 3.36 30.41
CA THR A 93 22.12 3.25 29.28
C THR A 93 21.61 3.77 27.93
N GLY A 94 20.51 4.54 27.89
CA GLY A 94 19.90 5.04 26.64
C GLY A 94 20.24 6.51 26.28
N SER A 95 20.27 6.85 24.99
CA SER A 95 20.35 8.25 24.54
C SER A 95 19.13 9.04 25.05
N LYS A 96 19.29 10.35 25.33
CA LYS A 96 18.20 11.21 25.86
C LYS A 96 16.95 11.18 24.96
N THR A 97 17.14 11.17 23.65
CA THR A 97 16.07 11.05 22.65
C THR A 97 15.39 9.69 22.66
N GLY A 98 16.12 8.60 22.92
CA GLY A 98 15.55 7.26 23.09
C GLY A 98 14.66 7.15 24.32
N ARG A 99 15.09 7.73 25.45
CA ARG A 99 14.27 7.79 26.67
C ARG A 99 13.00 8.61 26.47
N LEU A 100 13.08 9.74 25.76
CA LEU A 100 11.91 10.57 25.42
C LEU A 100 10.92 9.84 24.52
N MET A 101 11.40 9.15 23.48
CA MET A 101 10.53 8.38 22.57
C MET A 101 9.83 7.21 23.28
N GLN A 102 10.56 6.47 24.12
CA GLN A 102 9.97 5.41 24.94
C GLN A 102 9.00 5.97 25.97
N GLY A 103 9.37 7.06 26.65
CA GLY A 103 8.54 7.70 27.67
C GLY A 103 7.20 8.18 27.11
N LEU A 104 7.21 8.85 25.95
CA LEU A 104 5.98 9.23 25.26
C LEU A 104 5.16 8.00 24.86
N GLY A 105 5.79 6.96 24.30
CA GLY A 105 5.09 5.74 23.90
C GLY A 105 4.41 5.00 25.04
N VAL A 106 5.06 4.90 26.21
CA VAL A 106 4.46 4.30 27.41
C VAL A 106 3.35 5.19 27.96
N SER A 107 3.55 6.52 28.00
CA SER A 107 2.54 7.45 28.52
C SER A 107 1.27 7.44 27.65
N LEU A 108 1.40 7.43 26.32
CA LEU A 108 0.27 7.32 25.39
C LEU A 108 -0.48 5.99 25.56
N TRP A 109 0.25 4.89 25.78
CA TRP A 109 -0.35 3.58 26.04
C TRP A 109 -1.16 3.58 27.34
N GLU A 110 -0.56 4.03 28.44
CA GLU A 110 -1.21 4.09 29.76
C GLU A 110 -2.40 5.05 29.79
N TRP A 111 -2.34 6.09 28.95
CA TRP A 111 -3.44 7.02 28.77
C TRP A 111 -4.61 6.40 27.99
N LEU A 112 -4.35 5.79 26.84
CA LEU A 112 -5.40 5.23 25.98
C LEU A 112 -5.99 3.93 26.53
N PHE A 113 -5.13 3.00 26.97
CA PHE A 113 -5.51 1.67 27.42
C PHE A 113 -5.56 1.63 28.94
N ASP A 114 -6.64 2.16 29.50
CA ASP A 114 -6.90 2.15 30.93
C ASP A 114 -8.26 1.56 31.28
N GLY A 115 -8.37 1.05 32.51
CA GLY A 115 -9.58 0.43 33.06
C GLY A 115 -10.26 -0.53 32.07
N PRO A 116 -11.54 -0.29 31.70
CA PRO A 116 -12.30 -1.19 30.85
C PRO A 116 -11.80 -1.25 29.39
N ILE A 117 -11.12 -0.20 28.91
CA ILE A 117 -10.53 -0.18 27.56
C ILE A 117 -9.36 -1.16 27.48
N ARG A 118 -8.49 -1.18 28.50
CA ARG A 118 -7.39 -2.16 28.61
C ARG A 118 -7.90 -3.59 28.63
N GLN A 119 -8.92 -3.86 29.46
CA GLN A 119 -9.52 -5.19 29.53
C GLN A 119 -10.06 -5.67 28.18
N THR A 120 -10.66 -4.75 27.41
CA THR A 120 -11.16 -5.05 26.07
C THR A 120 -10.04 -5.37 25.09
N LEU A 121 -8.95 -4.58 25.10
CA LEU A 121 -7.76 -4.86 24.29
C LEU A 121 -7.19 -6.24 24.61
N GLU A 122 -6.93 -6.55 25.88
CA GLU A 122 -6.33 -7.82 26.32
C GLU A 122 -7.18 -9.02 25.90
N ARG A 123 -8.50 -8.94 26.05
CA ARG A 123 -9.43 -10.00 25.61
C ARG A 123 -9.43 -10.14 24.09
N SER A 124 -9.44 -9.02 23.37
CA SER A 124 -9.41 -9.02 21.89
C SER A 124 -8.12 -9.64 21.37
N LEU A 125 -6.98 -9.31 21.97
CA LEU A 125 -5.68 -9.93 21.68
C LEU A 125 -5.69 -11.43 22.01
N GLY A 126 -6.27 -11.83 23.15
CA GLY A 126 -6.40 -13.24 23.52
C GLY A 126 -7.20 -14.06 22.49
N ILE A 127 -8.29 -13.49 21.96
CA ILE A 127 -9.09 -14.10 20.87
C ILE A 127 -8.25 -14.22 19.60
N ALA A 128 -7.55 -13.15 19.21
CA ALA A 128 -6.72 -13.11 18.00
C ALA A 128 -5.59 -14.16 18.05
N ILE A 129 -4.87 -14.22 19.17
CA ILE A 129 -3.84 -15.23 19.43
C ILE A 129 -4.44 -16.64 19.39
N GLY A 130 -5.58 -16.86 20.03
CA GLY A 130 -6.27 -18.16 20.05
C GLY A 130 -6.71 -18.64 18.65
N GLN A 131 -6.97 -17.71 17.73
CA GLN A 131 -7.33 -18.01 16.35
C GLN A 131 -6.12 -17.99 15.39
N ASN A 132 -4.92 -17.69 15.89
CA ASN A 132 -3.70 -17.48 15.08
C ASN A 132 -3.90 -16.46 13.94
N ARG A 133 -4.63 -15.38 14.24
CA ARG A 133 -4.90 -14.25 13.34
C ARG A 133 -4.44 -12.96 13.99
N PRO A 134 -3.99 -11.95 13.23
CA PRO A 134 -3.68 -10.65 13.80
C PRO A 134 -4.97 -9.91 14.20
N LEU A 135 -4.87 -9.05 15.22
CA LEU A 135 -5.94 -8.12 15.61
C LEU A 135 -5.81 -6.84 14.78
N THR A 136 -6.87 -6.45 14.07
CA THR A 136 -6.93 -5.13 13.43
C THR A 136 -7.36 -4.10 14.47
N LEU A 137 -6.43 -3.21 14.85
CA LEU A 137 -6.70 -2.13 15.80
C LEU A 137 -6.83 -0.81 15.05
N ARG A 138 -8.01 -0.22 15.10
CA ARG A 138 -8.33 1.07 14.47
C ARG A 138 -8.49 2.15 15.53
N LEU A 139 -7.79 3.26 15.37
CA LEU A 139 -7.91 4.42 16.26
C LEU A 139 -8.58 5.58 15.54
N GLU A 140 -9.75 5.99 16.01
CA GLU A 140 -10.42 7.22 15.60
C GLU A 140 -10.05 8.36 16.56
N VAL A 141 -9.36 9.38 16.05
CA VAL A 141 -8.95 10.56 16.84
C VAL A 141 -9.78 11.75 16.37
N ARG A 142 -10.83 12.12 17.13
CA ARG A 142 -11.70 13.25 16.77
C ARG A 142 -11.16 14.62 17.20
N PRO A 143 -10.51 14.76 18.37
CA PRO A 143 -9.95 16.04 18.79
C PRO A 143 -8.76 16.42 17.91
N PRO A 144 -8.81 17.56 17.18
CA PRO A 144 -7.80 17.89 16.18
C PRO A 144 -6.39 18.04 16.77
N GLU A 145 -6.26 18.54 18.00
CA GLU A 145 -4.97 18.70 18.67
C GLU A 145 -4.25 17.35 18.90
N LEU A 146 -5.00 16.26 19.07
CA LEU A 146 -4.47 14.93 19.31
C LEU A 146 -4.09 14.19 18.01
N ILE A 147 -4.47 14.71 16.84
CA ILE A 147 -4.12 14.11 15.53
C ILE A 147 -2.60 14.14 15.33
N SER A 148 -1.94 15.19 15.80
CA SER A 148 -0.49 15.37 15.63
C SER A 148 0.37 14.37 16.42
N LEU A 149 -0.21 13.70 17.44
CA LEU A 149 0.50 12.76 18.30
C LEU A 149 0.93 11.52 17.52
N PRO A 150 2.11 10.95 17.82
CA PRO A 150 2.64 9.77 17.17
C PRO A 150 2.06 8.48 17.78
N TRP A 151 0.74 8.27 17.73
CA TRP A 151 0.06 7.10 18.32
C TRP A 151 0.69 5.74 17.96
N GLU A 152 1.35 5.66 16.81
CA GLU A 152 2.10 4.51 16.33
C GLU A 152 3.20 4.02 17.29
N ILE A 153 3.73 4.90 18.15
CA ILE A 153 4.84 4.59 19.06
C ILE A 153 4.40 3.98 20.39
N MET A 154 3.09 3.84 20.62
CA MET A 154 2.53 3.32 21.87
C MET A 154 3.18 2.00 22.30
N GLN A 155 3.58 1.89 23.56
CA GLN A 155 4.26 0.73 24.13
C GLN A 155 3.63 0.31 25.46
N PRO A 156 3.34 -0.99 25.68
CA PRO A 156 2.73 -1.43 26.93
C PRO A 156 3.60 -1.23 28.17
N GLN A 157 4.92 -1.26 27.99
CA GLN A 157 5.91 -1.04 29.04
C GLN A 157 7.29 -0.82 28.39
N PRO A 158 8.25 -0.25 29.14
CA PRO A 158 9.63 -0.12 28.66
C PRO A 158 10.21 -1.45 28.15
N GLY A 159 10.92 -1.39 27.03
CA GLY A 159 11.58 -2.54 26.40
C GLY A 159 10.67 -3.46 25.59
N ARG A 160 9.36 -3.24 25.55
CA ARG A 160 8.46 -3.94 24.61
C ARG A 160 8.41 -3.22 23.25
N PRO A 161 8.19 -3.95 22.14
CA PRO A 161 8.00 -3.33 20.83
C PRO A 161 6.82 -2.35 20.84
N ALA A 162 6.90 -1.30 20.02
CA ALA A 162 5.74 -0.44 19.77
C ALA A 162 4.62 -1.23 19.09
N LEU A 163 3.38 -0.87 19.42
CA LEU A 163 2.16 -1.52 18.96
C LEU A 163 2.10 -1.62 17.43
N ALA A 164 2.49 -0.56 16.73
CA ALA A 164 2.38 -0.46 15.28
C ALA A 164 3.50 -1.16 14.49
N MET A 165 4.27 -2.04 15.14
CA MET A 165 5.35 -2.84 14.55
C MET A 165 5.17 -4.35 14.72
N GLY A 166 4.30 -4.79 15.64
CA GLY A 166 4.13 -6.20 15.94
C GLY A 166 3.28 -6.93 14.90
N PRO A 167 3.61 -8.18 14.51
CA PRO A 167 2.79 -8.96 13.58
C PRO A 167 1.43 -9.37 14.16
N GLN A 168 1.22 -9.21 15.47
CA GLN A 168 -0.02 -9.55 16.16
C GLN A 168 -1.08 -8.44 16.07
N VAL A 169 -0.68 -7.19 15.77
CA VAL A 169 -1.60 -6.06 15.70
C VAL A 169 -1.39 -5.29 14.40
N LEU A 170 -2.44 -5.22 13.58
CA LEU A 170 -2.49 -4.36 12.41
C LEU A 170 -3.06 -3.01 12.82
N PHE A 171 -2.20 -2.01 13.00
CA PHE A 171 -2.59 -0.70 13.47
C PHE A 171 -2.85 0.28 12.32
N SER A 172 -4.00 0.95 12.35
CA SER A 172 -4.32 2.09 11.49
C SER A 172 -5.13 3.14 12.24
N ARG A 173 -5.09 4.37 11.74
CA ARG A 173 -6.07 5.40 12.09
C ARG A 173 -7.32 5.25 11.22
N THR A 174 -8.44 5.78 11.66
CA THR A 174 -9.72 5.76 10.93
C THR A 174 -10.53 7.02 11.23
N ALA A 175 -11.60 7.24 10.47
CA ALA A 175 -12.62 8.25 10.75
C ALA A 175 -14.01 7.63 10.63
N SER A 176 -14.95 7.97 11.52
CA SER A 176 -16.34 7.49 11.45
C SER A 176 -17.24 8.38 10.59
N ALA A 177 -16.81 9.61 10.29
CA ALA A 177 -17.55 10.56 9.46
C ALA A 177 -17.22 10.35 7.97
N VAL A 178 -17.51 9.17 7.42
CA VAL A 178 -17.21 8.79 6.03
C VAL A 178 -18.37 8.00 5.42
N ASP A 179 -18.60 8.17 4.13
CA ASP A 179 -19.62 7.40 3.41
C ASP A 179 -19.14 5.96 3.12
N PRO A 180 -20.02 4.95 3.13
CA PRO A 180 -19.62 3.57 2.83
C PRO A 180 -18.94 3.44 1.47
N LEU A 181 -17.87 2.65 1.43
CA LEU A 181 -17.19 2.34 0.16
C LEU A 181 -18.08 1.48 -0.75
N PRO A 182 -18.02 1.71 -2.08
CA PRO A 182 -18.68 0.83 -3.03
C PRO A 182 -18.04 -0.57 -2.97
N PRO A 183 -18.82 -1.65 -3.18
CA PRO A 183 -18.26 -3.00 -3.30
C PRO A 183 -17.29 -3.07 -4.48
N ALA A 184 -16.08 -3.57 -4.25
CA ALA A 184 -15.06 -3.66 -5.30
C ALA A 184 -14.23 -4.94 -5.13
N GLU A 185 -14.17 -5.76 -6.18
CA GLU A 185 -13.39 -7.02 -6.19
C GLU A 185 -11.90 -6.75 -6.07
N LEU A 186 -11.16 -7.57 -5.32
CA LEU A 186 -9.72 -7.39 -5.19
C LEU A 186 -8.99 -7.62 -6.53
N ASP A 187 -7.98 -6.80 -6.81
CA ASP A 187 -7.20 -6.89 -8.04
C ASP A 187 -6.25 -8.09 -8.05
N THR A 188 -5.73 -8.49 -9.21
CA THR A 188 -4.71 -9.54 -9.34
C THR A 188 -3.29 -9.00 -9.55
N SER A 189 -3.16 -7.71 -9.81
CA SER A 189 -1.90 -7.02 -10.13
C SER A 189 -1.80 -5.68 -9.41
N LEU A 190 -0.57 -5.26 -9.09
CA LEU A 190 -0.30 -3.92 -8.60
C LEU A 190 -0.10 -2.98 -9.79
N ARG A 191 -0.94 -1.96 -9.89
CA ARG A 191 -0.90 -0.95 -10.96
C ARG A 191 -0.77 0.39 -10.29
N ILE A 192 0.45 0.93 -10.32
CA ILE A 192 0.85 2.11 -9.59
C ILE A 192 0.94 3.30 -10.54
N LEU A 193 0.21 4.37 -10.24
CA LEU A 193 0.45 5.68 -10.83
C LEU A 193 1.45 6.43 -9.93
N LEU A 194 2.67 6.59 -10.40
CA LEU A 194 3.73 7.33 -9.73
C LEU A 194 3.77 8.77 -10.26
N VAL A 195 3.53 9.74 -9.39
CA VAL A 195 3.58 11.18 -9.71
C VAL A 195 4.70 11.83 -8.92
N LEU A 196 5.63 12.47 -9.64
CA LEU A 196 6.64 13.33 -9.06
C LEU A 196 6.24 14.78 -9.33
N GLY A 197 5.95 15.52 -8.25
CA GLY A 197 5.61 16.93 -8.29
C GLY A 197 6.83 17.84 -8.31
N GLN A 198 6.60 19.14 -8.08
CA GLN A 198 7.67 20.14 -8.04
C GLN A 198 8.45 20.07 -6.71
N ASP A 199 9.78 20.12 -6.80
CA ASP A 199 10.72 20.05 -5.66
C ASP A 199 10.95 21.40 -4.93
N ASP A 200 10.88 22.55 -5.61
CA ASP A 200 11.08 23.84 -4.95
C ASP A 200 10.32 24.98 -5.64
N PRO A 201 9.35 25.65 -4.98
CA PRO A 201 8.71 26.86 -5.50
C PRO A 201 9.55 28.14 -5.33
N GLY A 202 10.65 28.11 -4.57
CA GLY A 202 11.50 29.25 -4.24
C GLY A 202 12.87 29.29 -4.94
N ALA A 203 13.30 28.21 -5.60
CA ALA A 203 14.54 28.21 -6.38
C ALA A 203 14.39 29.07 -7.65
N THR A 204 14.85 30.32 -7.57
CA THR A 204 15.10 31.16 -8.75
C THR A 204 15.97 30.40 -9.74
N GLU A 205 15.59 30.46 -11.02
CA GLU A 205 16.28 29.92 -12.19
C GLU A 205 17.83 29.96 -12.05
N GLY A 206 18.44 28.85 -11.66
CA GLY A 206 19.89 28.79 -11.49
C GLY A 206 20.40 27.58 -10.72
N ALA A 207 20.79 26.55 -11.49
CA ALA A 207 21.73 25.48 -11.13
C ALA A 207 21.30 24.42 -10.09
N GLY A 208 21.00 23.19 -10.55
CA GLY A 208 21.16 21.99 -9.72
C GLY A 208 20.31 20.76 -10.06
N ASN A 209 18.99 20.83 -9.88
CA ASN A 209 18.19 19.63 -9.61
C ASN A 209 17.28 19.10 -10.73
N VAL A 210 17.05 19.83 -11.83
CA VAL A 210 16.15 19.38 -12.91
C VAL A 210 16.63 18.06 -13.57
N LEU A 211 17.93 17.76 -13.52
CA LEU A 211 18.52 16.54 -14.08
C LEU A 211 18.38 15.30 -13.16
N GLN A 212 17.98 15.47 -11.89
CA GLN A 212 17.85 14.38 -10.92
C GLN A 212 16.43 13.79 -10.89
N LEU A 213 15.39 14.62 -11.06
CA LEU A 213 13.99 14.17 -10.98
C LEU A 213 13.65 13.00 -11.93
N PRO A 214 14.09 12.98 -13.21
CA PRO A 214 13.87 11.81 -14.08
C PRO A 214 14.64 10.56 -13.62
N GLN A 215 15.83 10.73 -13.03
CA GLN A 215 16.65 9.62 -12.52
C GLN A 215 16.05 9.04 -11.24
N GLU A 216 15.58 9.89 -10.34
CA GLU A 216 14.85 9.52 -9.14
C GLU A 216 13.57 8.78 -9.48
N ALA A 217 12.82 9.28 -10.46
CA ALA A 217 11.60 8.64 -10.92
C ALA A 217 11.86 7.25 -11.51
N GLU A 218 12.91 7.09 -12.31
CA GLU A 218 13.28 5.79 -12.87
C GLU A 218 13.81 4.85 -11.78
N ALA A 219 14.62 5.34 -10.84
CA ALA A 219 15.10 4.55 -9.71
C ALA A 219 13.94 4.07 -8.83
N LEU A 220 12.97 4.94 -8.54
CA LEU A 220 11.78 4.62 -7.76
C LEU A 220 10.87 3.65 -8.50
N LYS A 221 10.66 3.86 -9.81
CA LYS A 221 9.93 2.93 -10.69
C LYS A 221 10.55 1.54 -10.65
N GLN A 222 11.85 1.44 -10.92
CA GLN A 222 12.59 0.17 -10.88
C GLN A 222 12.53 -0.47 -9.50
N LEU A 223 12.66 0.31 -8.43
CA LEU A 223 12.56 -0.19 -7.06
C LEU A 223 11.18 -0.79 -6.81
N LEU A 224 10.09 -0.12 -7.19
CA LEU A 224 8.72 -0.62 -7.04
C LEU A 224 8.50 -1.91 -7.84
N GLU A 225 8.88 -1.92 -9.12
CA GLU A 225 8.72 -3.08 -10.00
C GLU A 225 9.59 -4.28 -9.55
N LEU A 226 10.86 -4.05 -9.19
CA LEU A 226 11.78 -5.10 -8.74
C LEU A 226 11.41 -5.66 -7.37
N SER A 227 10.96 -4.80 -6.45
CA SER A 227 10.55 -5.24 -5.11
C SER A 227 9.31 -6.12 -5.16
N ALA A 228 8.46 -5.93 -6.17
CA ALA A 228 7.28 -6.74 -6.40
C ALA A 228 7.54 -8.03 -7.21
N SER A 229 8.53 -8.01 -8.11
CA SER A 229 8.75 -9.12 -9.06
C SER A 229 9.54 -10.32 -8.51
N ARG A 230 10.21 -10.18 -7.36
CA ARG A 230 11.27 -11.11 -6.94
C ARG A 230 10.82 -12.36 -6.18
N LEU A 231 9.55 -12.55 -5.84
CA LEU A 231 9.18 -13.60 -4.86
C LEU A 231 7.84 -14.28 -5.17
N SER A 232 7.86 -15.61 -5.17
CA SER A 232 6.67 -16.43 -4.89
C SER A 232 6.43 -16.39 -3.38
N TYR A 233 5.29 -15.89 -2.95
CA TYR A 233 4.90 -15.92 -1.54
C TYR A 233 4.03 -17.17 -1.30
N GLN A 234 4.44 -18.04 -0.37
CA GLN A 234 3.65 -19.22 0.04
C GLN A 234 3.18 -20.12 -1.13
N GLY A 235 4.00 -20.29 -2.17
CA GLY A 235 3.65 -21.09 -3.35
C GLY A 235 2.71 -20.38 -4.35
N ALA A 236 2.32 -19.13 -4.09
CA ALA A 236 1.60 -18.30 -5.03
C ALA A 236 2.54 -17.68 -6.06
N GLY A 237 2.09 -17.62 -7.31
CA GLY A 237 2.81 -16.97 -8.40
C GLY A 237 3.13 -15.49 -8.11
N PRO A 238 4.21 -14.97 -8.71
CA PRO A 238 4.63 -13.58 -8.55
C PRO A 238 3.51 -12.63 -9.00
N VAL A 239 3.35 -11.52 -8.29
CA VAL A 239 2.39 -10.47 -8.65
C VAL A 239 2.98 -9.58 -9.73
N VAL A 240 2.23 -9.35 -10.81
CA VAL A 240 2.60 -8.35 -11.82
C VAL A 240 2.49 -6.97 -11.18
N CYS A 241 3.59 -6.22 -11.17
CA CYS A 241 3.64 -4.82 -10.77
C CYS A 241 3.97 -3.96 -11.98
N GLN A 242 3.08 -3.03 -12.31
CA GLN A 242 3.24 -2.07 -13.40
C GLN A 242 3.24 -0.67 -12.81
N VAL A 243 4.23 0.13 -13.18
CA VAL A 243 4.33 1.51 -12.72
C VAL A 243 4.28 2.45 -13.92
N GLN A 244 3.30 3.34 -13.93
CA GLN A 244 3.25 4.46 -14.88
C GLN A 244 3.70 5.73 -14.16
N THR A 245 4.71 6.39 -14.70
CA THR A 245 5.30 7.60 -14.12
C THR A 245 4.81 8.86 -14.82
N LEU A 246 4.45 9.88 -14.05
CA LEU A 246 4.21 11.26 -14.50
C LEU A 246 5.19 12.20 -13.81
N LEU A 247 5.99 12.92 -14.60
CA LEU A 247 6.92 13.94 -14.12
C LEU A 247 6.29 15.32 -14.27
N GLU A 248 6.18 16.03 -13.16
CA GLU A 248 5.60 17.36 -13.05
C GLU A 248 4.35 17.57 -13.94
N PRO A 249 3.32 16.69 -13.83
CA PRO A 249 2.15 16.80 -14.70
C PRO A 249 1.36 18.07 -14.39
N ASP A 250 0.58 18.56 -15.35
CA ASP A 250 -0.51 19.47 -15.00
C ASP A 250 -1.73 18.66 -14.51
N ALA A 251 -2.67 19.35 -13.85
CA ALA A 251 -3.87 18.71 -13.30
C ALA A 251 -4.68 17.94 -14.37
N LYS A 252 -4.75 18.47 -15.59
CA LYS A 252 -5.48 17.82 -16.69
C LYS A 252 -4.81 16.52 -17.12
N THR A 253 -3.48 16.51 -17.19
CA THR A 253 -2.68 15.33 -17.53
C THR A 253 -2.81 14.25 -16.46
N LEU A 254 -2.77 14.65 -15.19
CA LEU A 254 -2.99 13.75 -14.06
C LEU A 254 -4.40 13.13 -14.10
N LEU A 255 -5.44 13.96 -14.22
CA LEU A 255 -6.82 13.47 -14.29
C LEU A 255 -7.03 12.56 -15.50
N LYS A 256 -6.53 12.95 -16.67
CA LYS A 256 -6.60 12.10 -17.87
C LYS A 256 -5.89 10.77 -17.67
N ALA A 257 -4.75 10.75 -17.00
CA ALA A 257 -4.05 9.51 -16.69
C ALA A 257 -4.88 8.62 -15.76
N LEU A 258 -5.48 9.19 -14.71
CA LEU A 258 -6.38 8.47 -13.80
C LEU A 258 -7.61 7.91 -14.52
N GLU A 259 -8.22 8.68 -15.43
CA GLU A 259 -9.42 8.27 -16.19
C GLU A 259 -9.14 7.21 -17.27
N THR A 260 -7.96 7.26 -17.88
CA THR A 260 -7.60 6.36 -19.01
C THR A 260 -6.79 5.15 -18.57
N GLY A 261 -6.11 5.27 -17.43
CA GLY A 261 -5.38 4.19 -16.79
C GLY A 261 -6.26 3.37 -15.85
N TYR A 262 -5.79 2.16 -15.55
CA TYR A 262 -6.39 1.32 -14.50
C TYR A 262 -5.37 1.19 -13.39
N PHE A 263 -5.49 2.01 -12.35
CA PHE A 263 -4.58 2.01 -11.20
C PHE A 263 -5.32 1.60 -9.94
N ASN A 264 -4.64 0.90 -9.04
CA ASN A 264 -5.15 0.62 -7.70
C ASN A 264 -4.30 1.25 -6.60
N VAL A 265 -3.09 1.72 -6.95
CA VAL A 265 -2.22 2.49 -6.07
C VAL A 265 -1.87 3.82 -6.73
N PHE A 266 -2.02 4.90 -5.98
CA PHE A 266 -1.51 6.21 -6.32
C PHE A 266 -0.32 6.53 -5.42
N PHE A 267 0.80 6.92 -6.02
CA PHE A 267 2.00 7.30 -5.29
C PHE A 267 2.40 8.72 -5.67
N TYR A 268 2.48 9.62 -4.71
CA TYR A 268 2.92 10.99 -4.91
C TYR A 268 4.18 11.29 -4.09
N ALA A 269 5.20 11.84 -4.75
CA ALA A 269 6.38 12.43 -4.14
C ALA A 269 6.52 13.88 -4.61
N GLY A 270 6.76 14.80 -3.70
CA GLY A 270 6.92 16.22 -4.01
C GLY A 270 6.51 17.10 -2.84
N HIS A 271 6.39 18.40 -3.10
CA HIS A 271 6.03 19.37 -2.07
C HIS A 271 4.57 19.77 -2.11
N GLY A 272 4.13 20.31 -0.98
CA GLY A 272 2.84 20.96 -0.88
C GLY A 272 2.80 21.83 0.36
N VAL A 273 1.67 22.46 0.59
CA VAL A 273 1.43 23.26 1.80
C VAL A 273 0.12 22.85 2.46
N PRO A 274 0.05 22.79 3.79
CA PRO A 274 -1.21 22.61 4.51
C PRO A 274 -2.21 23.70 4.13
N ALA A 275 -3.48 23.32 4.03
CA ALA A 275 -4.63 24.20 3.82
C ALA A 275 -5.90 23.46 4.30
N PRO A 276 -7.02 24.16 4.55
CA PRO A 276 -8.20 23.57 5.18
C PRO A 276 -8.85 22.41 4.41
N ASP A 277 -8.64 22.35 3.09
CA ASP A 277 -9.23 21.40 2.15
C ASP A 277 -8.31 20.21 1.81
N GLY A 278 -7.44 19.85 2.76
CA GLY A 278 -6.46 18.77 2.61
C GLY A 278 -5.11 19.26 2.08
N GLY A 279 -4.93 20.58 2.01
CA GLY A 279 -3.72 21.23 1.51
C GLY A 279 -3.59 21.28 0.00
N MET A 280 -2.56 21.97 -0.45
CA MET A 280 -2.24 22.16 -1.87
C MET A 280 -1.00 21.35 -2.23
N LEU A 281 -1.15 20.40 -3.15
CA LEU A 281 -0.03 19.64 -3.71
C LEU A 281 0.51 20.36 -4.95
N PHE A 282 1.83 20.53 -5.03
CA PHE A 282 2.47 21.17 -6.18
C PHE A 282 2.76 20.12 -7.25
N LEU A 283 2.05 20.19 -8.36
CA LEU A 283 2.25 19.26 -9.46
C LEU A 283 3.37 19.74 -10.38
N ARG A 284 3.41 21.04 -10.69
CA ARG A 284 4.43 21.67 -11.51
C ARG A 284 4.49 23.16 -11.23
N GLN A 285 5.43 23.88 -11.84
CA GLN A 285 5.50 25.33 -11.73
C GLN A 285 4.17 26.01 -12.09
N GLY A 286 3.56 26.69 -11.12
CA GLY A 286 2.26 27.37 -11.26
C GLY A 286 1.04 26.45 -11.34
N GLY A 287 1.22 25.12 -11.23
CA GLY A 287 0.16 24.12 -11.23
C GLY A 287 0.08 23.39 -9.90
N SER A 288 -1.06 23.50 -9.23
CA SER A 288 -1.33 22.82 -7.95
C SER A 288 -2.71 22.19 -7.96
N LEU A 289 -2.95 21.29 -7.01
CA LEU A 289 -4.22 20.61 -6.83
C LEU A 289 -4.53 20.55 -5.34
N SER A 290 -5.77 20.83 -4.94
CA SER A 290 -6.15 20.66 -3.54
C SER A 290 -6.33 19.18 -3.17
N GLY A 291 -6.24 18.86 -1.89
CA GLY A 291 -6.53 17.52 -1.38
C GLY A 291 -7.93 17.05 -1.75
N THR A 292 -8.92 17.94 -1.70
CA THR A 292 -10.32 17.66 -2.10
C THR A 292 -10.43 17.33 -3.59
N GLU A 293 -9.82 18.12 -4.47
CA GLU A 293 -9.84 17.89 -5.92
C GLU A 293 -9.14 16.57 -6.26
N LEU A 294 -7.99 16.29 -5.64
CA LEU A 294 -7.28 15.03 -5.80
C LEU A 294 -8.14 13.85 -5.34
N ALA A 295 -8.76 13.94 -4.16
CA ALA A 295 -9.54 12.85 -3.60
C ALA A 295 -10.71 12.44 -4.49
N GLN A 296 -11.40 13.42 -5.10
CA GLN A 296 -12.46 13.14 -6.08
C GLN A 296 -11.92 12.35 -7.28
N GLY A 297 -10.78 12.77 -7.83
CA GLY A 297 -10.14 12.06 -8.92
C GLY A 297 -9.70 10.63 -8.54
N LEU A 298 -9.12 10.44 -7.36
CA LEU A 298 -8.65 9.12 -6.90
C LEU A 298 -9.81 8.17 -6.61
N ALA A 299 -10.83 8.62 -5.86
CA ALA A 299 -11.97 7.80 -5.50
C ALA A 299 -12.82 7.41 -6.72
N HIS A 300 -13.04 8.34 -7.66
CA HIS A 300 -13.79 8.06 -8.88
C HIS A 300 -13.11 7.01 -9.77
N ASN A 301 -11.77 6.99 -9.80
CA ASN A 301 -10.99 6.08 -10.65
C ASN A 301 -10.54 4.80 -9.93
N GLY A 302 -11.14 4.46 -8.78
CA GLY A 302 -10.94 3.16 -8.13
C GLY A 302 -9.59 2.98 -7.43
N ILE A 303 -8.88 4.07 -7.10
CA ILE A 303 -7.66 4.01 -6.31
C ILE A 303 -7.99 3.47 -4.92
N ARG A 304 -7.29 2.40 -4.50
CA ARG A 304 -7.50 1.76 -3.19
C ARG A 304 -6.50 2.23 -2.14
N LEU A 305 -5.28 2.54 -2.56
CA LEU A 305 -4.23 3.04 -1.69
C LEU A 305 -3.61 4.29 -2.30
N ALA A 306 -3.62 5.39 -1.57
CA ALA A 306 -2.86 6.58 -1.90
C ALA A 306 -1.67 6.73 -0.93
N VAL A 307 -0.46 6.84 -1.47
CA VAL A 307 0.78 7.00 -0.69
C VAL A 307 1.37 8.38 -0.98
N PHE A 308 1.57 9.16 0.07
CA PHE A 308 2.12 10.51 0.00
C PHE A 308 3.44 10.58 0.74
N ASN A 309 4.51 10.75 -0.02
CA ASN A 309 5.81 11.13 0.50
C ASN A 309 5.93 12.67 0.54
N THR A 310 5.05 13.31 1.34
CA THR A 310 4.99 14.77 1.54
C THR A 310 5.13 15.10 3.01
N CYS A 311 5.83 16.19 3.35
CA CYS A 311 6.27 16.49 4.71
C CYS A 311 5.16 16.87 5.73
N TRP A 312 3.87 16.74 5.39
CA TRP A 312 2.76 17.19 6.24
C TRP A 312 1.43 16.44 6.02
N GLY A 313 1.36 15.46 5.12
CA GLY A 313 0.07 14.90 4.68
C GLY A 313 -0.77 14.24 5.80
N ALA A 314 -0.15 13.88 6.93
CA ALA A 314 -0.85 13.33 8.10
C ALA A 314 -1.10 14.36 9.23
N GLN A 315 -0.81 15.64 9.01
CA GLN A 315 -0.99 16.72 9.98
C GLN A 315 -2.14 17.65 9.58
N PRO A 316 -2.93 18.13 10.54
CA PRO A 316 -3.93 19.14 10.28
C PRO A 316 -3.32 20.52 10.04
N ASP A 317 -4.07 21.36 9.33
CA ASP A 317 -3.79 22.76 9.10
C ASP A 317 -4.10 23.61 10.35
N LEU A 318 -3.46 24.78 10.43
CA LEU A 318 -3.59 25.73 11.54
C LEU A 318 -4.16 27.05 11.01
N GLN A 319 -5.33 27.45 11.52
CA GLN A 319 -5.91 28.77 11.26
C GLN A 319 -5.89 29.59 12.56
N HIS A 320 -5.22 30.75 12.54
CA HIS A 320 -5.07 31.60 13.75
C HIS A 320 -4.56 30.82 14.98
N GLN A 321 -3.58 29.93 14.79
CA GLN A 321 -3.03 29.03 15.82
C GLN A 321 -4.03 27.99 16.39
N GLN A 322 -5.21 27.85 15.79
CA GLN A 322 -6.17 26.79 16.10
C GLN A 322 -6.13 25.71 15.04
N VAL A 323 -6.17 24.45 15.47
CA VAL A 323 -6.17 23.29 14.58
C VAL A 323 -7.53 23.17 13.89
N ILE A 324 -7.54 23.09 12.56
CA ILE A 324 -8.77 22.89 11.80
C ILE A 324 -9.11 21.39 11.79
N PRO A 325 -10.30 20.97 12.26
CA PRO A 325 -10.72 19.57 12.18
C PRO A 325 -10.75 19.06 10.74
N ARG A 326 -10.29 17.81 10.51
CA ARG A 326 -10.35 17.12 9.20
C ARG A 326 -9.68 17.88 8.05
N SER A 327 -8.58 18.56 8.33
CA SER A 327 -7.83 19.35 7.34
C SER A 327 -6.54 18.67 6.87
N SER A 328 -6.15 17.53 7.48
CA SER A 328 -5.01 16.77 6.95
C SER A 328 -5.37 16.12 5.62
N LEU A 329 -4.39 15.98 4.73
CA LEU A 329 -4.57 15.35 3.44
C LEU A 329 -5.15 13.93 3.59
N ALA A 330 -4.63 13.16 4.55
CA ALA A 330 -5.09 11.79 4.79
C ALA A 330 -6.56 11.73 5.24
N GLU A 331 -7.00 12.61 6.14
CA GLU A 331 -8.41 12.67 6.57
C GLU A 331 -9.33 13.09 5.42
N VAL A 332 -8.94 14.08 4.63
CA VAL A 332 -9.73 14.58 3.49
C VAL A 332 -9.91 13.50 2.43
N LEU A 333 -8.83 12.80 2.06
CA LEU A 333 -8.92 11.72 1.08
C LEU A 333 -9.78 10.56 1.58
N LEU A 334 -9.64 10.18 2.85
CA LEU A 334 -10.46 9.15 3.46
C LEU A 334 -11.95 9.53 3.44
N HIS A 335 -12.25 10.79 3.78
CA HIS A 335 -13.61 11.33 3.80
C HIS A 335 -14.27 11.30 2.42
N HIS A 336 -13.50 11.55 1.36
CA HIS A 336 -13.96 11.49 -0.02
C HIS A 336 -13.93 10.08 -0.63
N GLY A 337 -13.71 9.04 0.17
CA GLY A 337 -13.87 7.65 -0.25
C GLY A 337 -12.62 6.96 -0.78
N VAL A 338 -11.42 7.52 -0.56
CA VAL A 338 -10.17 6.78 -0.81
C VAL A 338 -10.00 5.73 0.30
N PRO A 339 -9.97 4.41 0.00
CA PRO A 339 -10.04 3.36 1.03
C PRO A 339 -8.89 3.33 2.03
N ALA A 340 -7.67 3.64 1.60
CA ALA A 340 -6.51 3.76 2.46
C ALA A 340 -5.58 4.88 2.00
N VAL A 341 -5.07 5.64 2.97
CA VAL A 341 -4.14 6.74 2.73
C VAL A 341 -2.96 6.60 3.67
N LEU A 342 -1.76 6.54 3.11
CA LEU A 342 -0.51 6.56 3.85
C LEU A 342 0.16 7.90 3.61
N ALA A 343 0.35 8.70 4.65
CA ALA A 343 0.96 10.01 4.54
C ALA A 343 2.04 10.20 5.61
N MET A 344 3.03 11.04 5.33
CA MET A 344 4.06 11.37 6.32
C MET A 344 3.57 12.45 7.28
N ARG A 345 3.95 12.30 8.55
CA ARG A 345 3.69 13.28 9.61
C ARG A 345 4.58 14.52 9.48
N ASP A 346 5.85 14.31 9.16
CA ASP A 346 6.88 15.33 8.97
C ASP A 346 7.81 14.91 7.81
N SER A 347 8.80 15.75 7.49
CA SER A 347 9.82 15.44 6.46
C SER A 347 10.59 14.16 6.81
N ILE A 348 10.79 13.32 5.80
CA ILE A 348 11.59 12.09 5.85
C ILE A 348 12.77 12.24 4.89
N ALA A 349 13.95 11.76 5.28
CA ALA A 349 15.10 11.83 4.40
C ALA A 349 14.97 10.84 3.23
N ASP A 350 15.47 11.18 2.04
CA ASP A 350 15.26 10.38 0.82
C ASP A 350 15.66 8.92 0.98
N HIS A 351 16.84 8.66 1.57
CA HIS A 351 17.31 7.29 1.81
C HIS A 351 16.44 6.49 2.80
N GLU A 352 15.83 7.15 3.79
CA GLU A 352 14.87 6.54 4.71
C GLU A 352 13.55 6.25 3.99
N ALA A 353 13.07 7.21 3.18
CA ALA A 353 11.86 7.04 2.38
C ALA A 353 12.01 5.89 1.37
N LEU A 354 13.13 5.81 0.66
CA LEU A 354 13.41 4.71 -0.27
C LEU A 354 13.44 3.35 0.44
N SER A 355 14.09 3.28 1.60
CA SER A 355 14.13 2.06 2.42
C SER A 355 12.72 1.62 2.86
N PHE A 356 11.89 2.58 3.26
CA PHE A 356 10.50 2.34 3.60
C PHE A 356 9.68 1.85 2.40
N ILE A 357 9.76 2.54 1.27
CA ILE A 357 9.01 2.22 0.05
C ILE A 357 9.37 0.83 -0.47
N GLN A 358 10.65 0.45 -0.40
CA GLN A 358 11.11 -0.88 -0.81
C GLN A 358 10.41 -1.99 -0.03
N VAL A 359 10.35 -1.86 1.30
CA VAL A 359 9.70 -2.86 2.16
C VAL A 359 8.19 -2.83 2.02
N LEU A 360 7.60 -1.63 1.89
CA LEU A 360 6.17 -1.47 1.66
C LEU A 360 5.75 -2.16 0.35
N ALA A 361 6.40 -1.81 -0.76
CA ALA A 361 6.08 -2.35 -2.09
C ALA A 361 6.22 -3.87 -2.13
N ARG A 362 7.27 -4.41 -1.48
CA ARG A 362 7.44 -5.85 -1.30
C ARG A 362 6.27 -6.47 -0.52
N GLY A 363 5.88 -5.89 0.61
CA GLY A 363 4.77 -6.39 1.42
C GLY A 363 3.45 -6.39 0.64
N LEU A 364 3.17 -5.33 -0.12
CA LEU A 364 1.98 -5.27 -0.99
C LEU A 364 2.00 -6.35 -2.08
N ALA A 365 3.16 -6.60 -2.69
CA ALA A 365 3.32 -7.64 -3.71
C ALA A 365 3.24 -9.07 -3.13
N GLU A 366 3.63 -9.24 -1.87
CA GLU A 366 3.40 -10.45 -1.07
C GLU A 366 1.93 -10.59 -0.60
N ARG A 367 1.01 -9.76 -1.14
CA ARG A 367 -0.43 -9.75 -0.84
C ARG A 367 -0.75 -9.48 0.63
N GLN A 368 0.19 -8.90 1.37
CA GLN A 368 -0.04 -8.54 2.78
C GLN A 368 -1.09 -7.42 2.87
N PRO A 369 -1.92 -7.40 3.93
CA PRO A 369 -2.71 -6.22 4.26
C PRO A 369 -1.82 -4.97 4.32
N VAL A 370 -2.33 -3.82 3.87
CA VAL A 370 -1.58 -2.54 3.86
C VAL A 370 -0.98 -2.25 5.24
N ALA A 371 -1.74 -2.42 6.32
CA ALA A 371 -1.26 -2.21 7.69
C ALA A 371 -0.09 -3.14 8.07
N GLN A 372 -0.08 -4.38 7.61
CA GLN A 372 1.02 -5.32 7.83
C GLN A 372 2.27 -4.90 7.05
N ALA A 373 2.10 -4.49 5.79
CA ALA A 373 3.21 -4.00 4.97
C ALA A 373 3.85 -2.73 5.58
N VAL A 374 3.03 -1.81 6.11
CA VAL A 374 3.51 -0.62 6.83
C VAL A 374 4.24 -1.01 8.13
N ALA A 375 3.71 -1.95 8.91
CA ALA A 375 4.36 -2.42 10.13
C ALA A 375 5.75 -3.02 9.86
N LEU A 376 5.88 -3.84 8.82
CA LEU A 376 7.17 -4.39 8.38
C LEU A 376 8.15 -3.30 7.94
N ALA A 377 7.66 -2.29 7.21
CA ALA A 377 8.50 -1.18 6.77
C ALA A 377 8.97 -0.30 7.95
N ARG A 378 8.11 -0.04 8.95
CA ARG A 378 8.51 0.63 10.19
C ARG A 378 9.57 -0.18 10.97
N GLN A 379 9.37 -1.49 11.08
CA GLN A 379 10.33 -2.38 11.74
C GLN A 379 11.69 -2.39 11.04
N HIS A 380 11.70 -2.33 9.70
CA HIS A 380 12.92 -2.21 8.91
C HIS A 380 13.65 -0.90 9.20
N LEU A 381 12.95 0.23 9.14
CA LEU A 381 13.52 1.55 9.47
C LEU A 381 14.10 1.58 10.88
N LEU A 382 13.38 1.07 11.88
CA LEU A 382 13.87 1.03 13.25
C LEU A 382 15.15 0.19 13.39
N THR A 383 15.23 -0.92 12.67
CA THR A 383 16.40 -1.81 12.70
C THR A 383 17.61 -1.16 12.02
N ALA A 384 17.38 -0.48 10.89
CA ALA A 384 18.43 0.19 10.12
C ALA A 384 18.94 1.48 10.80
N TYR A 385 18.03 2.29 11.37
CA TYR A 385 18.34 3.66 11.85
C TYR A 385 18.30 3.82 13.36
N ARG A 386 17.96 2.76 14.13
CA ARG A 386 17.78 2.73 15.59
C ARG A 386 16.45 3.30 16.09
N PHE A 387 16.10 2.90 17.32
CA PHE A 387 14.84 3.25 17.97
C PHE A 387 14.65 4.76 18.13
N ASN A 388 15.70 5.51 18.48
CA ASN A 388 15.61 6.94 18.75
C ASN A 388 15.60 7.83 17.49
N HIS A 389 15.53 7.23 16.29
CA HIS A 389 15.43 7.93 15.03
C HIS A 389 13.95 8.11 14.63
N ALA A 390 13.51 9.32 14.27
CA ALA A 390 12.08 9.59 14.04
C ALA A 390 11.49 8.89 12.81
N ALA A 391 12.32 8.53 11.82
CA ALA A 391 11.90 7.99 10.51
C ALA A 391 10.80 6.92 10.58
N TRP A 392 10.92 5.93 11.47
CA TRP A 392 9.93 4.84 11.58
C TRP A 392 8.58 5.28 12.15
N THR A 393 8.52 6.46 12.76
CA THR A 393 7.32 7.06 13.34
C THR A 393 6.59 7.99 12.37
N LEU A 394 7.22 8.38 11.25
CA LEU A 394 6.69 9.38 10.31
C LEU A 394 5.54 8.87 9.43
N PRO A 395 5.55 7.65 8.88
CA PRO A 395 4.47 7.16 8.06
C PRO A 395 3.23 6.92 8.93
N VAL A 396 2.10 7.53 8.59
CA VAL A 396 0.82 7.38 9.27
C VAL A 396 -0.20 6.81 8.29
N LEU A 397 -0.79 5.67 8.64
CA LEU A 397 -1.78 4.97 7.82
C LEU A 397 -3.18 5.28 8.33
N TYR A 398 -4.01 5.84 7.47
CA TYR A 398 -5.45 5.95 7.63
C TYR A 398 -6.15 4.89 6.76
N GLN A 399 -7.13 4.20 7.32
CA GLN A 399 -7.95 3.22 6.59
C GLN A 399 -9.43 3.44 6.85
N HIS A 400 -10.23 3.31 5.80
CA HIS A 400 -11.67 3.44 5.87
C HIS A 400 -12.25 2.30 6.73
N PRO A 401 -13.24 2.54 7.61
CA PRO A 401 -13.81 1.53 8.51
C PRO A 401 -14.26 0.25 7.77
N ASN A 402 -14.87 0.39 6.59
CA ASN A 402 -15.30 -0.75 5.77
C ASN A 402 -14.23 -1.36 4.84
N PHE A 403 -12.97 -0.89 4.90
CA PHE A 403 -11.88 -1.46 4.10
C PHE A 403 -11.07 -2.46 4.92
N GLU A 404 -10.93 -3.68 4.43
CA GLU A 404 -10.20 -4.78 5.12
C GLU A 404 -8.67 -4.69 4.94
N GLY A 405 -8.18 -3.78 4.11
CA GLY A 405 -6.75 -3.54 3.94
C GLY A 405 -6.07 -4.40 2.88
N HIS A 406 -6.78 -5.26 2.15
CA HIS A 406 -6.21 -6.02 1.04
C HIS A 406 -6.35 -5.24 -0.27
N LEU A 407 -5.27 -5.17 -1.05
CA LEU A 407 -5.29 -4.62 -2.42
C LEU A 407 -5.47 -5.72 -3.46
N LEU A 408 -4.89 -6.88 -3.18
CA LEU A 408 -4.81 -8.00 -4.10
C LEU A 408 -5.61 -9.18 -3.58
N ARG A 409 -6.18 -9.96 -4.50
CA ARG A 409 -6.85 -11.20 -4.17
C ARG A 409 -5.86 -12.17 -3.55
N GLU A 410 -6.27 -12.83 -2.46
CA GLU A 410 -5.52 -13.96 -1.92
C GLU A 410 -5.29 -14.98 -3.04
N ALA A 411 -4.08 -15.54 -3.08
CA ALA A 411 -3.84 -16.67 -3.94
C ALA A 411 -4.68 -17.82 -3.40
N THR A 412 -5.75 -18.19 -4.11
CA THR A 412 -6.45 -19.44 -3.81
C THR A 412 -5.41 -20.54 -3.90
N LEU A 413 -4.99 -21.08 -2.75
CA LEU A 413 -4.38 -22.40 -2.69
C LEU A 413 -5.37 -23.30 -3.42
N ALA A 414 -4.98 -23.82 -4.58
CA ALA A 414 -5.77 -24.80 -5.30
C ALA A 414 -6.22 -25.85 -4.28
N VAL A 415 -7.53 -25.93 -4.07
CA VAL A 415 -8.16 -26.83 -3.10
C VAL A 415 -7.63 -28.24 -3.36
N THR A 416 -6.97 -28.83 -2.36
CA THR A 416 -6.39 -30.19 -2.37
C THR A 416 -5.31 -30.45 -3.44
N GLN A 417 -4.08 -29.99 -3.20
CA GLN A 417 -2.90 -30.67 -3.74
C GLN A 417 -2.27 -31.56 -2.67
N LEU A 418 -2.14 -32.85 -2.98
CA LEU A 418 -1.51 -33.85 -2.11
C LEU A 418 0.01 -33.59 -2.04
N PRO A 419 0.68 -33.86 -0.91
CA PRO A 419 2.12 -33.67 -0.79
C PRO A 419 2.86 -34.54 -1.82
N GLY A 420 3.60 -33.90 -2.74
CA GLY A 420 4.29 -34.56 -3.86
C GLY A 420 3.90 -34.06 -5.25
N GLN A 421 2.92 -33.16 -5.36
CA GLN A 421 2.67 -32.38 -6.59
C GLN A 421 3.57 -31.15 -6.61
N ASP A 422 4.86 -31.34 -6.87
CA ASP A 422 5.62 -30.24 -7.46
C ASP A 422 5.02 -30.05 -8.86
N LEU A 423 4.25 -28.96 -9.05
CA LEU A 423 4.05 -28.43 -10.39
C LEU A 423 5.45 -28.06 -10.87
N ASP A 424 6.09 -28.93 -11.63
CA ASP A 424 7.16 -28.54 -12.53
C ASP A 424 6.61 -27.30 -13.24
N THR A 425 7.15 -26.13 -12.88
CA THR A 425 6.72 -24.85 -13.42
C THR A 425 6.96 -24.95 -14.91
N THR A 426 5.92 -25.31 -15.66
CA THR A 426 6.08 -25.56 -17.08
C THR A 426 6.42 -24.22 -17.70
N ASN A 427 7.64 -24.13 -18.24
CA ASN A 427 8.17 -22.96 -18.95
C ASN A 427 7.40 -22.68 -20.26
N ALA A 428 6.12 -23.02 -20.35
CA ALA A 428 5.31 -22.83 -21.53
C ALA A 428 5.04 -21.34 -21.76
N VAL A 429 5.30 -20.91 -22.98
CA VAL A 429 5.22 -19.51 -23.41
C VAL A 429 4.52 -19.43 -24.75
N VAL A 430 3.82 -18.33 -24.95
CA VAL A 430 3.44 -17.84 -26.27
C VAL A 430 4.37 -16.70 -26.61
N ARG A 431 5.01 -16.72 -27.77
CA ARG A 431 5.89 -15.62 -28.23
C ARG A 431 5.47 -15.14 -29.61
N CYS A 432 5.68 -13.86 -29.89
CA CYS A 432 5.49 -13.34 -31.23
C CYS A 432 6.68 -13.74 -32.12
N LEU A 433 6.39 -14.34 -33.29
CA LEU A 433 7.43 -14.74 -34.25
C LEU A 433 8.04 -13.53 -34.97
N ASN A 434 7.27 -12.45 -35.14
CA ASN A 434 7.71 -11.23 -35.82
C ASN A 434 8.45 -10.24 -34.89
N THR A 435 8.08 -10.22 -33.59
CA THR A 435 8.73 -9.37 -32.57
C THR A 435 9.12 -10.22 -31.34
N PRO A 436 10.34 -10.78 -31.32
CA PRO A 436 10.71 -11.84 -30.39
C PRO A 436 10.87 -11.41 -28.94
N ASP A 437 10.94 -10.11 -28.64
CA ASP A 437 10.99 -9.60 -27.27
C ASP A 437 9.62 -9.66 -26.59
N ARG A 438 8.54 -9.92 -27.35
CA ARG A 438 7.18 -10.08 -26.83
C ARG A 438 6.89 -11.55 -26.56
N LEU A 439 6.99 -11.93 -25.28
CA LEU A 439 6.64 -13.27 -24.78
C LEU A 439 5.67 -13.19 -23.60
N TRP A 440 4.77 -14.16 -23.54
CA TRP A 440 3.75 -14.32 -22.52
C TRP A 440 3.83 -15.73 -21.94
N ARG A 441 4.08 -15.84 -20.63
CA ARG A 441 4.15 -17.11 -19.92
C ARG A 441 2.75 -17.59 -19.55
N LEU A 442 2.55 -18.91 -19.56
CA LEU A 442 1.37 -19.50 -18.95
C LEU A 442 1.57 -19.49 -17.43
N TYR A 443 0.74 -18.72 -16.71
CA TYR A 443 0.77 -18.67 -15.24
C TYR A 443 -0.24 -19.67 -14.69
N ASP A 444 0.20 -20.53 -13.76
CA ASP A 444 -0.62 -21.64 -13.24
C ASP A 444 -1.17 -22.55 -14.37
N GLY A 445 -0.39 -22.68 -15.45
CA GLY A 445 -0.79 -23.45 -16.62
C GLY A 445 -1.90 -22.79 -17.44
N TYR A 446 -2.12 -21.48 -17.35
CA TYR A 446 -3.19 -20.76 -18.03
C TYR A 446 -2.72 -19.45 -18.69
N LEU A 447 -3.33 -19.07 -19.81
CA LEU A 447 -3.11 -17.81 -20.52
C LEU A 447 -4.40 -17.39 -21.23
N ARG A 448 -4.95 -16.23 -20.88
CA ARG A 448 -6.13 -15.62 -21.52
C ARG A 448 -5.70 -14.67 -22.62
N VAL A 449 -6.40 -14.74 -23.75
CA VAL A 449 -6.12 -13.94 -24.95
C VAL A 449 -7.36 -13.13 -25.29
N GLY A 450 -7.19 -11.83 -25.52
CA GLY A 450 -8.29 -10.98 -25.96
C GLY A 450 -7.94 -9.50 -26.09
N ARG A 451 -8.97 -8.66 -26.18
CA ARG A 451 -8.84 -7.20 -26.26
C ARG A 451 -9.04 -6.47 -24.94
N LEU A 452 -9.66 -7.12 -23.97
CA LEU A 452 -9.80 -6.55 -22.63
C LEU A 452 -8.43 -6.48 -21.94
N PRO A 453 -8.17 -5.44 -21.14
CA PRO A 453 -6.97 -5.34 -20.32
C PRO A 453 -6.80 -6.49 -19.31
N ASP A 454 -7.89 -7.17 -18.94
CA ASP A 454 -7.88 -8.30 -18.00
C ASP A 454 -7.35 -9.62 -18.61
N ASN A 455 -7.06 -9.63 -19.91
CA ASN A 455 -6.41 -10.78 -20.56
C ASN A 455 -4.90 -10.73 -20.34
N ASP A 456 -4.29 -11.91 -20.23
CA ASP A 456 -2.84 -12.04 -20.04
C ASP A 456 -2.07 -11.68 -21.33
N LEU A 457 -2.64 -12.00 -22.50
CA LEU A 457 -2.20 -11.57 -23.82
C LEU A 457 -3.24 -10.63 -24.44
N VAL A 458 -2.91 -9.33 -24.49
CA VAL A 458 -3.75 -8.29 -25.08
C VAL A 458 -3.37 -8.04 -26.54
N ILE A 459 -4.31 -8.30 -27.46
CA ILE A 459 -4.14 -8.05 -28.90
C ILE A 459 -5.19 -7.02 -29.33
N VAL A 460 -4.74 -5.82 -29.69
CA VAL A 460 -5.60 -4.66 -30.03
C VAL A 460 -6.17 -4.69 -31.46
N GLU A 461 -6.02 -5.80 -32.17
CA GLU A 461 -6.51 -5.97 -33.54
C GLU A 461 -8.05 -6.04 -33.58
N PRO A 462 -8.72 -5.41 -34.57
CA PRO A 462 -10.19 -5.32 -34.60
C PRO A 462 -10.93 -6.67 -34.67
N TRP A 463 -10.29 -7.67 -35.27
CA TRP A 463 -10.82 -9.03 -35.44
C TRP A 463 -10.64 -9.92 -34.19
N VAL A 464 -9.90 -9.46 -33.18
CA VAL A 464 -9.81 -10.13 -31.89
C VAL A 464 -11.04 -9.75 -31.04
N SER A 465 -11.53 -10.66 -30.21
CA SER A 465 -12.72 -10.43 -29.36
C SER A 465 -12.29 -9.92 -27.99
N LEU A 466 -13.21 -9.34 -27.22
CA LEU A 466 -12.93 -8.86 -25.85
C LEU A 466 -12.30 -9.95 -24.98
N GLN A 467 -12.88 -11.15 -24.99
CA GLN A 467 -12.29 -12.41 -24.56
C GLN A 467 -12.27 -13.30 -25.81
N HIS A 468 -11.09 -13.66 -26.29
CA HIS A 468 -10.93 -14.34 -27.57
C HIS A 468 -10.68 -15.83 -27.40
N ALA A 469 -9.63 -16.19 -26.66
CA ALA A 469 -9.23 -17.58 -26.47
C ALA A 469 -8.50 -17.78 -25.15
N GLU A 470 -8.35 -19.03 -24.76
CA GLU A 470 -7.61 -19.45 -23.58
C GLU A 470 -6.64 -20.56 -23.98
N ILE A 471 -5.40 -20.47 -23.52
CA ILE A 471 -4.42 -21.54 -23.63
C ILE A 471 -4.18 -22.06 -22.23
N PHE A 472 -4.34 -23.37 -22.04
CA PHE A 472 -4.16 -23.97 -20.72
C PHE A 472 -3.59 -25.38 -20.77
N CYS A 473 -3.04 -25.84 -19.66
CA CYS A 473 -2.56 -27.21 -19.51
C CYS A 473 -3.53 -28.09 -18.70
N ARG A 474 -3.54 -29.39 -18.98
CA ARG A 474 -4.18 -30.41 -18.16
C ARG A 474 -3.19 -31.54 -17.90
N ASN A 475 -3.11 -31.97 -16.66
CA ASN A 475 -2.37 -33.17 -16.30
C ASN A 475 -3.20 -34.40 -16.67
N GLN A 476 -2.60 -35.30 -17.44
CA GLN A 476 -3.14 -36.60 -17.78
C GLN A 476 -2.27 -37.68 -17.14
N PHE A 477 -2.87 -38.81 -16.80
CA PHE A 477 -2.17 -39.97 -16.28
C PHE A 477 -2.22 -41.07 -17.33
N GLU A 478 -1.11 -41.29 -18.02
CA GLU A 478 -0.95 -42.41 -18.95
C GLU A 478 0.05 -43.41 -18.37
N ASN A 479 -0.35 -44.67 -18.21
CA ASN A 479 0.50 -45.76 -17.72
C ASN A 479 1.23 -45.48 -16.38
N GLY A 480 0.60 -44.72 -15.47
CA GLY A 480 1.19 -44.38 -14.16
C GLY A 480 2.24 -43.26 -14.22
N VAL A 481 2.45 -42.65 -15.38
CA VAL A 481 3.28 -41.46 -15.57
C VAL A 481 2.37 -40.27 -15.82
N GLN A 482 2.60 -39.18 -15.09
CA GLN A 482 1.89 -37.92 -15.31
C GLN A 482 2.46 -37.23 -16.56
N THR A 483 1.60 -36.94 -17.52
CA THR A 483 1.93 -36.20 -18.75
C THR A 483 1.11 -34.92 -18.82
N THR A 484 1.75 -33.79 -19.11
CA THR A 484 1.08 -32.50 -19.22
C THR A 484 0.70 -32.24 -20.68
N GLY A 485 -0.60 -32.16 -20.98
CA GLY A 485 -1.12 -31.78 -22.29
C GLY A 485 -1.56 -30.32 -22.34
N TYR A 486 -1.31 -29.63 -23.45
CA TYR A 486 -1.72 -28.24 -23.66
C TYR A 486 -2.90 -28.14 -24.63
N TYR A 487 -3.74 -27.14 -24.43
CA TYR A 487 -4.97 -26.95 -25.18
C TYR A 487 -5.20 -25.48 -25.49
N LEU A 488 -5.75 -25.22 -26.68
CA LEU A 488 -6.32 -23.94 -27.08
C LEU A 488 -7.83 -24.07 -27.07
N ARG A 489 -8.52 -23.21 -26.33
CA ARG A 489 -9.97 -23.04 -26.39
C ARG A 489 -10.31 -21.70 -27.00
N ASP A 490 -10.95 -21.72 -28.16
CA ASP A 490 -11.50 -20.52 -28.79
C ASP A 490 -12.89 -20.23 -28.23
N MET A 491 -13.14 -18.97 -27.87
CA MET A 491 -14.45 -18.46 -27.43
C MET A 491 -14.87 -17.23 -28.24
N SER A 492 -14.19 -16.96 -29.36
CA SER A 492 -14.25 -15.70 -30.06
C SER A 492 -15.40 -15.62 -31.06
N ARG A 493 -15.63 -14.41 -31.60
CA ARG A 493 -16.60 -14.20 -32.68
C ARG A 493 -16.14 -14.76 -34.03
N TYR A 494 -14.83 -14.71 -34.32
CA TYR A 494 -14.26 -14.98 -35.65
C TYR A 494 -13.41 -16.26 -35.72
N GLY A 495 -13.10 -16.87 -34.57
CA GLY A 495 -12.26 -18.05 -34.44
C GLY A 495 -10.76 -17.74 -34.42
N SER A 496 -9.99 -18.75 -34.08
CA SER A 496 -8.53 -18.76 -34.05
C SER A 496 -8.00 -19.73 -35.11
N TYR A 497 -6.80 -19.50 -35.62
CA TYR A 497 -6.12 -20.37 -36.57
C TYR A 497 -4.88 -20.96 -35.91
N TYR A 498 -4.63 -22.26 -36.13
CA TYR A 498 -3.39 -22.89 -35.69
C TYR A 498 -2.81 -23.78 -36.78
N TYR A 499 -1.48 -23.94 -36.77
CA TYR A 499 -0.74 -24.76 -37.73
C TYR A 499 -0.21 -26.03 -37.07
N ASP A 500 -0.64 -27.19 -37.58
CA ASP A 500 -0.28 -28.51 -37.03
C ASP A 500 1.05 -29.08 -37.55
N GLY A 501 1.81 -28.29 -38.31
CA GLY A 501 3.02 -28.72 -39.02
C GLY A 501 2.81 -29.02 -40.50
N ARG A 502 1.56 -29.22 -40.96
CA ARG A 502 1.21 -29.51 -42.36
C ARG A 502 0.21 -28.54 -42.95
N THR A 503 -0.82 -28.17 -42.20
CA THR A 503 -1.93 -27.35 -42.69
C THR A 503 -2.46 -26.40 -41.62
N TRP A 504 -3.01 -25.28 -42.07
CA TRP A 504 -3.73 -24.34 -41.21
C TRP A 504 -5.15 -24.83 -40.92
N HIS A 505 -5.47 -24.96 -39.64
CA HIS A 505 -6.78 -25.31 -39.14
C HIS A 505 -7.47 -24.10 -38.53
N HIS A 506 -8.79 -24.03 -38.67
CA HIS A 506 -9.63 -23.01 -38.05
C HIS A 506 -10.37 -23.61 -36.86
N VAL A 507 -10.32 -22.93 -35.72
CA VAL A 507 -10.98 -23.32 -34.47
C VAL A 507 -11.94 -22.22 -34.09
N HIS A 508 -13.21 -22.56 -33.97
CA HIS A 508 -14.25 -21.62 -33.57
C HIS A 508 -15.12 -22.23 -32.51
N ARG A 509 -15.17 -21.60 -31.32
CA ARG A 509 -15.96 -22.08 -30.17
C ARG A 509 -15.71 -23.54 -29.81
N ALA A 510 -14.45 -23.96 -29.94
CA ALA A 510 -14.01 -25.32 -29.76
C ALA A 510 -12.66 -25.36 -29.06
N GLU A 511 -12.33 -26.55 -28.54
CA GLU A 511 -11.08 -26.82 -27.84
C GLU A 511 -10.25 -27.80 -28.68
N VAL A 512 -8.97 -27.49 -28.87
CA VAL A 512 -8.02 -28.32 -29.62
C VAL A 512 -6.72 -28.52 -28.84
N PRO A 513 -6.05 -29.67 -28.99
CA PRO A 513 -4.73 -29.87 -28.40
C PRO A 513 -3.68 -28.98 -29.09
N LEU A 514 -2.77 -28.43 -28.30
CA LEU A 514 -1.63 -27.63 -28.75
C LEU A 514 -0.33 -28.41 -28.57
N ALA A 515 0.45 -28.53 -29.64
CA ALA A 515 1.79 -29.08 -29.59
C ALA A 515 2.83 -27.95 -29.45
N LEU A 516 4.00 -28.28 -28.90
CA LEU A 516 5.12 -27.32 -28.86
C LEU A 516 5.58 -26.99 -30.28
N GLY A 517 5.80 -25.70 -30.55
CA GLY A 517 6.13 -25.18 -31.88
C GLY A 517 4.91 -24.88 -32.76
N THR A 518 3.69 -25.05 -32.25
CA THR A 518 2.47 -24.69 -33.00
C THR A 518 2.39 -23.19 -33.22
N ALA A 519 2.26 -22.78 -34.48
CA ALA A 519 1.98 -21.39 -34.84
C ALA A 519 0.47 -21.10 -34.70
N ILE A 520 0.13 -19.93 -34.15
CA ILE A 520 -1.23 -19.52 -33.82
C ILE A 520 -1.48 -18.09 -34.31
N GLN A 521 -2.67 -17.82 -34.82
CA GLN A 521 -3.16 -16.49 -35.14
C GLN A 521 -4.59 -16.33 -34.61
N PHE A 522 -4.89 -15.20 -33.99
CA PHE A 522 -6.19 -14.95 -33.36
C PHE A 522 -7.07 -14.07 -34.26
N GLY A 523 -8.28 -14.52 -34.58
CA GLY A 523 -9.30 -13.76 -35.32
C GLY A 523 -9.15 -13.74 -36.84
N SER A 524 -7.94 -13.50 -37.36
CA SER A 524 -7.67 -13.44 -38.81
C SER A 524 -6.36 -14.13 -39.18
N ARG A 525 -6.25 -14.63 -40.41
CA ARG A 525 -4.98 -15.10 -41.00
C ARG A 525 -3.99 -13.97 -41.28
N ASP A 526 -4.46 -12.73 -41.26
CA ASP A 526 -3.62 -11.54 -41.35
C ASP A 526 -3.18 -11.01 -39.96
N GLY A 527 -3.58 -11.69 -38.88
CA GLY A 527 -3.23 -11.31 -37.51
C GLY A 527 -1.78 -11.61 -37.14
N GLU A 528 -1.32 -11.04 -36.02
CA GLU A 528 0.02 -11.27 -35.48
C GLU A 528 0.34 -12.78 -35.33
N LEU A 529 1.46 -13.21 -35.92
CA LEU A 529 1.88 -14.60 -35.95
C LEU A 529 2.58 -14.98 -34.64
N MET A 530 1.97 -15.89 -33.90
CA MET A 530 2.41 -16.31 -32.57
C MET A 530 2.86 -17.76 -32.58
N GLU A 531 3.71 -18.16 -31.65
CA GLU A 531 4.16 -19.54 -31.45
C GLU A 531 3.98 -19.95 -30.00
N PHE A 532 3.35 -21.11 -29.77
CA PHE A 532 3.31 -21.77 -28.48
C PHE A 532 4.53 -22.69 -28.32
N THR A 533 5.35 -22.49 -27.30
CA THR A 533 6.61 -23.24 -27.10
C THR A 533 7.04 -23.26 -25.63
N LEU A 534 8.24 -23.78 -25.33
CA LEU A 534 8.88 -23.68 -24.02
C LEU A 534 9.95 -22.58 -24.01
N GLU A 535 10.12 -21.92 -22.87
CA GLU A 535 11.15 -20.90 -22.65
C GLU A 535 12.54 -21.53 -22.85
N GLY A 536 13.34 -20.94 -23.73
CA GLY A 536 14.66 -21.46 -24.12
C GLY A 536 14.70 -22.32 -25.39
N ASN A 537 13.55 -22.72 -25.96
CA ASN A 537 13.54 -23.47 -27.22
C ASN A 537 13.89 -22.59 -28.44
N PRO A 538 14.62 -23.14 -29.43
CA PRO A 538 14.94 -22.43 -30.67
C PRO A 538 13.67 -22.02 -31.42
N ARG A 539 13.77 -20.96 -32.24
CA ARG A 539 12.65 -20.43 -33.02
C ARG A 539 12.24 -21.40 -34.11
N SER A 540 10.94 -21.70 -34.19
CA SER A 540 10.39 -22.41 -35.35
C SER A 540 10.40 -21.47 -36.56
N ALA A 541 10.69 -22.01 -37.74
CA ALA A 541 10.54 -21.25 -38.98
C ALA A 541 9.05 -20.90 -39.19
N PRO A 542 8.72 -19.67 -39.60
CA PRO A 542 7.33 -19.30 -39.86
C PRO A 542 6.74 -20.24 -40.93
N PRO A 543 5.52 -20.77 -40.72
CA PRO A 543 4.85 -21.62 -41.70
C PRO A 543 4.64 -20.87 -43.02
N ARG A 544 4.75 -21.60 -44.14
CA ARG A 544 4.57 -21.07 -45.50
C ARG A 544 3.11 -20.96 -45.92
#